data_AF-R0I0I1-F1
#
_entry.id   AF-R0I0I1-F1
#
_cell.length_a   1.000
_cell.length_b   1.000
_cell.length_c   1.000
_cell.angle_alpha   90.00
_cell.angle_beta   90.00
_cell.angle_gamma   90.00
#
_symmetry.space_group_name_H-M   'P 1'
#
loop_
_entity.id
_entity.type
_entity.pdbx_description
1 polymer ?
#
loop_
_entity_poly.entity_id
_entity_poly.type
_entity_poly.pdbx_seq_one_letter_code
_entity_poly.pdbx_strand_id
1 'polypeptide(L)'
;MEYTQSTFSVTCSYKITFKAKDPASAKTKPTLATFQAQVNEIAFNRFALVFANSGPYPVETKRYHIDESNVLCGHFLPHFMPKLLTEENPFQDDTGRFRLLKKTEVLKNEWIHLYLELAVATTNRRRIEHGVGGLKIRKVAMEIPRDLEPFHKGLDAYDAIFYIRYTDPCKDRAGDDDGDRLALVRRIVDVHSGIFRIVGCTQSFQSITPPAASNGTAAMEMEASPQD
;
A
#
# COMPACT_ATOMS: atom_id res chain seq x y z
N MET A 1 8.39 -15.20 -18.42
CA MET A 1 7.11 -14.57 -18.05
C MET A 1 6.58 -13.92 -19.30
N GLU A 2 5.33 -14.17 -19.65
CA GLU A 2 4.69 -13.59 -20.83
C GLU A 2 3.48 -12.79 -20.38
N TYR A 3 3.20 -11.66 -21.04
CA TYR A 3 2.01 -10.88 -20.74
C TYR A 3 1.43 -10.23 -21.99
N THR A 4 0.12 -10.00 -21.96
CA THR A 4 -0.59 -9.17 -22.94
C THR A 4 -1.11 -7.93 -22.24
N GLN A 5 -1.00 -6.77 -22.89
CA GLN A 5 -1.44 -5.48 -22.37
C GLN A 5 -2.45 -4.83 -23.31
N SER A 6 -3.55 -4.30 -22.78
CA SER A 6 -4.46 -3.42 -23.52
C SER A 6 -3.91 -2.00 -23.60
N THR A 7 -3.88 -1.39 -24.79
CA THR A 7 -3.30 -0.04 -25.02
C THR A 7 -4.34 1.06 -25.28
N PHE A 8 -5.63 0.73 -25.29
CA PHE A 8 -6.68 1.61 -25.82
C PHE A 8 -7.27 2.65 -24.84
N SER A 9 -6.80 2.71 -23.58
CA SER A 9 -7.31 3.66 -22.59
C SER A 9 -6.24 4.09 -21.57
N VAL A 10 -6.52 5.12 -20.76
CA VAL A 10 -5.71 5.52 -19.58
C VAL A 10 -5.64 4.44 -18.49
N THR A 11 -6.45 3.39 -18.61
CA THR A 11 -6.45 2.19 -17.78
C THR A 11 -5.80 1.03 -18.54
N CYS A 12 -4.87 0.33 -17.91
CA CYS A 12 -4.15 -0.80 -18.52
C CYS A 12 -4.63 -2.11 -17.90
N SER A 13 -5.03 -3.06 -18.74
CA SER A 13 -5.28 -4.44 -18.32
C SER A 13 -4.12 -5.32 -18.75
N TYR A 14 -3.59 -6.08 -17.81
CA TYR A 14 -2.48 -7.00 -17.99
C TYR A 14 -2.97 -8.42 -17.75
N LYS A 15 -2.82 -9.27 -18.76
CA LYS A 15 -3.01 -10.72 -18.64
C LYS A 15 -1.64 -11.36 -18.61
N ILE A 16 -1.25 -11.86 -17.45
CA ILE A 16 0.10 -12.33 -17.18
C ILE A 16 0.06 -13.85 -17.04
N THR A 17 0.92 -14.54 -17.77
CA THR A 17 1.11 -16.00 -17.66
C THR A 17 2.53 -16.29 -17.16
N PHE A 18 2.64 -17.12 -16.13
CA PHE A 18 3.92 -17.43 -15.49
C PHE A 18 3.97 -18.86 -14.97
N LYS A 19 5.19 -19.36 -14.75
CA LYS A 19 5.45 -20.68 -14.16
C LYS A 19 5.70 -20.50 -12.67
N ALA A 20 4.95 -21.20 -11.83
CA ALA A 20 5.15 -21.23 -10.39
C ALA A 20 5.69 -22.60 -9.95
N LYS A 21 6.59 -22.57 -8.97
CA LYS A 21 7.10 -23.78 -8.32
C LYS A 21 6.36 -23.95 -7.01
N ASP A 22 5.74 -25.10 -6.80
CA ASP A 22 5.22 -25.50 -5.50
C ASP A 22 6.33 -26.24 -4.71
N PRO A 23 6.81 -25.68 -3.58
CA PRO A 23 7.80 -26.35 -2.74
C PRO A 23 7.30 -27.67 -2.14
N ALA A 24 5.99 -27.83 -1.90
CA ALA A 24 5.43 -29.06 -1.33
C ALA A 24 5.51 -30.23 -2.32
N SER A 25 5.26 -29.95 -3.60
CA SER A 25 5.40 -30.91 -4.71
C SER A 25 6.85 -31.35 -4.99
N ALA A 26 7.85 -30.64 -4.45
CA ALA A 26 9.26 -30.98 -4.65
C ALA A 26 9.67 -32.34 -4.07
N LYS A 27 8.87 -32.91 -3.15
CA LYS A 27 9.14 -34.20 -2.50
C LYS A 27 8.89 -35.42 -3.40
N THR A 28 8.06 -35.28 -4.43
CA THR A 28 7.64 -36.39 -5.30
C THR A 28 8.03 -36.19 -6.76
N LYS A 29 7.97 -34.95 -7.28
CA LYS A 29 8.60 -34.51 -8.55
C LYS A 29 8.39 -33.00 -8.67
N PRO A 30 9.43 -32.16 -8.82
CA PRO A 30 9.24 -30.71 -8.95
C PRO A 30 8.58 -30.40 -10.30
N THR A 31 7.25 -30.25 -10.31
CA THR A 31 6.49 -29.81 -11.47
C THR A 31 6.24 -28.31 -11.39
N LEU A 32 6.65 -27.58 -12.43
CA LEU A 32 6.28 -26.19 -12.60
C LEU A 32 4.85 -26.12 -13.12
N ALA A 33 3.94 -25.58 -12.30
CA ALA A 33 2.57 -25.32 -12.70
C ALA A 33 2.49 -23.99 -13.45
N THR A 34 1.71 -23.95 -14.53
CA THR A 34 1.44 -22.69 -15.24
C THR A 34 0.27 -21.99 -14.56
N PHE A 35 0.44 -20.71 -14.25
CA PHE A 35 -0.56 -19.84 -13.67
C PHE A 35 -0.85 -18.67 -14.59
N GLN A 36 -2.03 -18.10 -14.42
CA GLN A 36 -2.41 -16.84 -15.04
C GLN A 36 -2.98 -15.90 -13.98
N ALA A 37 -2.71 -14.61 -14.16
CA ALA A 37 -3.30 -13.54 -13.37
C ALA A 37 -3.76 -12.41 -14.29
N GLN A 38 -4.91 -11.82 -14.00
CA GLN A 38 -5.35 -10.59 -14.64
C GLN A 38 -5.29 -9.43 -13.65
N VAL A 39 -4.59 -8.37 -14.04
CA VAL A 39 -4.43 -7.14 -13.25
C VAL A 39 -4.93 -5.98 -14.08
N ASN A 40 -5.85 -5.19 -13.52
CA ASN A 40 -6.36 -3.98 -14.14
C ASN A 40 -5.88 -2.77 -13.32
N GLU A 41 -5.19 -1.86 -13.98
CA GLU A 41 -4.77 -0.57 -13.43
C GLU A 41 -5.84 0.47 -13.75
N ILE A 42 -6.42 1.05 -12.70
CA ILE A 42 -7.59 1.94 -12.83
C ILE A 42 -7.20 3.38 -13.20
N ALA A 43 -5.96 3.78 -12.91
CA ALA A 43 -5.46 5.11 -13.28
C ALA A 43 -3.94 5.11 -13.36
N PHE A 44 -3.41 5.71 -14.42
CA PHE A 44 -1.97 5.93 -14.57
C PHE A 44 -1.40 6.75 -13.40
N ASN A 45 -0.24 6.32 -12.89
CA ASN A 45 0.49 6.97 -11.80
C ASN A 45 -0.28 7.06 -10.47
N ARG A 46 -1.29 6.20 -10.28
CA ARG A 46 -1.97 6.02 -9.00
C ARG A 46 -1.87 4.57 -8.58
N PHE A 47 -1.63 4.34 -7.30
CA PHE A 47 -1.69 2.99 -6.76
C PHE A 47 -3.16 2.54 -6.65
N ALA A 48 -3.69 1.96 -7.73
CA ALA A 48 -5.07 1.50 -7.81
C ALA A 48 -5.17 0.28 -8.73
N LEU A 49 -5.11 -0.92 -8.15
CA LEU A 49 -5.05 -2.18 -8.88
C LEU A 49 -6.24 -3.07 -8.52
N VAL A 50 -6.83 -3.69 -9.54
CA VAL A 50 -7.87 -4.72 -9.42
C VAL A 50 -7.33 -6.02 -9.99
N PHE A 51 -7.33 -7.06 -9.16
CA PHE A 51 -6.94 -8.40 -9.52
C PHE A 51 -8.20 -9.24 -9.67
N ALA A 52 -8.34 -9.85 -10.83
CA ALA A 52 -9.41 -10.78 -11.16
C ALA A 52 -8.82 -12.01 -11.83
N ASN A 53 -9.57 -13.11 -11.88
CA ASN A 53 -9.22 -14.27 -12.70
C ASN A 53 -7.76 -14.75 -12.51
N SER A 54 -7.38 -15.02 -11.26
CA SER A 54 -6.03 -15.51 -10.91
C SER A 54 -6.09 -16.97 -10.47
N GLY A 55 -5.27 -17.83 -11.08
CA GLY A 55 -5.27 -19.26 -10.77
C GLY A 55 -4.46 -20.13 -11.73
N PRO A 56 -4.55 -21.46 -11.60
CA PRO A 56 -3.93 -22.40 -12.52
C PRO A 56 -4.44 -22.18 -13.95
N TYR A 57 -3.54 -22.30 -14.92
CA TYR A 57 -3.90 -22.16 -16.33
C TYR A 57 -4.48 -23.48 -16.90
N PRO A 58 -5.55 -23.44 -17.70
CA PRO A 58 -6.33 -22.25 -18.06
C PRO A 58 -7.21 -21.78 -16.90
N VAL A 59 -7.18 -20.48 -16.61
CA VAL A 59 -8.06 -19.90 -15.59
C VAL A 59 -9.49 -19.93 -16.09
N GLU A 60 -10.39 -20.50 -15.30
CA GLU A 60 -11.82 -20.35 -15.50
C GLU A 60 -12.21 -18.88 -15.26
N THR A 61 -12.60 -18.19 -16.34
CA THR A 61 -13.20 -16.87 -16.25
C THR A 61 -14.61 -17.01 -15.69
N LYS A 62 -14.75 -16.84 -14.37
CA LYS A 62 -16.06 -16.67 -13.76
C LYS A 62 -16.65 -15.36 -14.27
N ARG A 63 -17.74 -15.44 -15.06
CA ARG A 63 -18.53 -14.26 -15.43
C ARG A 63 -19.31 -13.83 -14.21
N TYR A 64 -18.80 -12.85 -13.48
CA TYR A 64 -19.55 -12.24 -12.38
C TYR A 64 -20.55 -11.22 -12.96
N HIS A 65 -21.77 -11.20 -12.44
CA HIS A 65 -22.61 -10.02 -12.51
C HIS A 65 -21.99 -8.98 -11.57
N ILE A 66 -21.08 -8.18 -12.10
CA ILE A 66 -20.43 -7.13 -11.34
C ILE A 66 -21.47 -6.01 -11.19
N ASP A 67 -22.00 -5.83 -9.99
CA ASP A 67 -22.74 -4.62 -9.66
C ASP A 67 -21.82 -3.41 -9.87
N GLU A 68 -22.26 -2.41 -10.64
CA GLU A 68 -21.47 -1.23 -11.02
C GLU A 68 -20.92 -0.48 -9.79
N SER A 69 -21.62 -0.58 -8.66
CA SER A 69 -21.22 -0.04 -7.35
C SER A 69 -19.97 -0.70 -6.74
N ASN A 70 -19.66 -1.93 -7.15
CA ASN A 70 -18.54 -2.74 -6.64
C ASN A 70 -17.30 -2.68 -7.52
N VAL A 71 -17.35 -2.00 -8.67
CA VAL A 71 -16.18 -1.78 -9.50
C VAL A 71 -15.35 -0.67 -8.87
N LEU A 72 -14.03 -0.87 -8.77
CA LEU A 72 -13.11 0.27 -8.72
C LEU A 72 -13.17 0.99 -10.07
N CYS A 73 -14.27 1.69 -10.33
CA CYS A 73 -14.39 2.60 -11.44
C CYS A 73 -13.72 3.92 -11.03
N GLY A 74 -13.21 4.69 -12.00
CA GLY A 74 -12.55 5.97 -11.73
C GLY A 74 -13.39 6.90 -10.83
N HIS A 75 -14.72 6.84 -10.93
CA HIS A 75 -15.64 7.61 -10.09
C HIS A 75 -15.69 7.16 -8.63
N PHE A 76 -15.56 5.86 -8.32
CA PHE A 76 -15.64 5.34 -6.95
C PHE A 76 -14.28 5.20 -6.27
N LEU A 77 -13.17 5.27 -7.04
CA LEU A 77 -11.81 5.19 -6.51
C LEU A 77 -11.56 6.10 -5.28
N PRO A 78 -12.04 7.35 -5.23
CA PRO A 78 -11.85 8.21 -4.06
C PRO A 78 -12.42 7.62 -2.75
N HIS A 79 -13.51 6.84 -2.80
CA HIS A 79 -14.10 6.22 -1.61
C HIS A 79 -13.26 5.08 -1.03
N PHE A 80 -12.41 4.47 -1.86
CA PHE A 80 -11.54 3.38 -1.44
C PHE A 80 -10.17 3.86 -0.97
N MET A 81 -9.73 5.04 -1.40
CA MET A 81 -8.43 5.61 -1.01
C MET A 81 -8.34 5.75 0.52
N PRO A 82 -7.26 5.27 1.15
CA PRO A 82 -7.02 5.57 2.55
C PRO A 82 -6.84 7.08 2.71
N LYS A 83 -7.47 7.65 3.74
CA LYS A 83 -7.36 9.08 4.05
C LYS A 83 -5.92 9.38 4.49
N LEU A 84 -5.33 10.46 3.96
CA LEU A 84 -4.04 10.94 4.42
C LEU A 84 -4.12 11.30 5.90
N LEU A 85 -3.07 10.96 6.63
CA LEU A 85 -2.94 11.32 8.03
C LEU A 85 -2.30 12.70 8.12
N THR A 86 -2.94 13.63 8.82
CA THR A 86 -2.44 14.99 9.07
C THR A 86 -2.07 15.21 10.53
N GLU A 87 -2.76 14.57 11.47
CA GLU A 87 -2.59 14.82 12.92
C GLU A 87 -2.52 13.53 13.76
N GLU A 88 -2.97 12.39 13.22
CA GLU A 88 -2.94 11.12 13.92
C GLU A 88 -1.70 10.30 13.53
N ASN A 89 -0.92 9.88 14.52
CA ASN A 89 0.21 9.01 14.33
C ASN A 89 -0.20 7.53 14.54
N PRO A 90 -0.28 6.69 13.49
CA PRO A 90 -0.78 5.33 13.59
C PRO A 90 0.18 4.39 14.32
N PHE A 91 1.37 4.88 14.68
CA PHE A 91 2.40 4.14 15.40
C PHE A 91 2.42 4.46 16.91
N GLN A 92 1.47 5.28 17.37
CA GLN A 92 1.21 5.55 18.78
C GLN A 92 -0.06 4.78 19.22
N ASP A 93 -0.02 4.22 20.43
CA ASP A 93 -1.03 3.29 20.96
C ASP A 93 -2.08 4.00 21.84
N ASP A 94 -2.32 5.28 21.57
CA ASP A 94 -3.15 6.15 22.41
C ASP A 94 -4.63 6.13 22.05
N THR A 95 -4.98 5.74 20.82
CA THR A 95 -6.35 5.80 20.30
C THR A 95 -7.09 4.46 20.26
N GLY A 96 -6.38 3.33 20.40
CA GLY A 96 -6.94 1.97 20.23
C GLY A 96 -7.44 1.62 18.82
N ARG A 97 -7.42 2.58 17.89
CA ARG A 97 -7.83 2.45 16.49
C ARG A 97 -6.82 1.66 15.67
N PHE A 98 -5.54 1.88 15.93
CA PHE A 98 -4.44 1.30 15.18
C PHE A 98 -3.81 0.14 15.94
N ARG A 99 -3.64 -0.98 15.26
CA ARG A 99 -2.87 -2.11 15.78
C ARG A 99 -1.45 -2.05 15.25
N LEU A 100 -0.49 -1.78 16.13
CA LEU A 100 0.93 -1.88 15.79
C LEU A 100 1.34 -3.34 15.60
N LEU A 101 1.93 -3.67 14.45
CA LEU A 101 2.37 -5.03 14.14
C LEU A 101 3.76 -5.30 14.73
N LYS A 102 3.95 -6.51 15.27
CA LYS A 102 5.27 -6.96 15.72
C LYS A 102 6.18 -7.20 14.52
N LYS A 103 7.49 -7.01 14.70
CA LYS A 103 8.50 -7.30 13.66
C LYS A 103 8.39 -8.72 13.10
N THR A 104 8.09 -9.70 13.95
CA THR A 104 7.91 -11.10 13.55
C THR A 104 6.67 -11.32 12.67
N GLU A 105 5.60 -10.55 12.88
CA GLU A 105 4.42 -10.58 12.02
C GLU A 105 4.72 -10.00 10.65
N VAL A 106 5.45 -8.88 10.60
CA VAL A 106 5.86 -8.26 9.34
C VAL A 106 6.76 -9.20 8.53
N LEU A 107 7.74 -9.84 9.17
CA LEU A 107 8.66 -10.78 8.50
C LEU A 107 7.96 -12.06 8.01
N LYS A 108 6.95 -12.56 8.73
CA LYS A 108 6.17 -13.74 8.30
C LYS A 108 5.22 -13.44 7.14
N ASN A 109 4.92 -12.16 6.90
CA ASN A 109 3.95 -11.70 5.91
C ASN A 109 4.65 -10.86 4.85
N GLU A 110 5.43 -11.53 3.99
CA GLU A 110 6.25 -10.89 2.93
C GLU A 110 5.41 -10.02 1.97
N TRP A 111 4.10 -10.30 1.85
CA TRP A 111 3.18 -9.47 1.08
C TRP A 111 3.07 -8.03 1.60
N ILE A 112 3.42 -7.73 2.86
CA ILE A 112 3.51 -6.35 3.37
C ILE A 112 4.63 -5.59 2.66
N HIS A 113 5.76 -6.25 2.39
CA HIS A 113 6.84 -5.67 1.60
C HIS A 113 6.39 -5.45 0.16
N LEU A 114 5.69 -6.41 -0.43
CA LEU A 114 5.10 -6.26 -1.77
C LEU A 114 4.14 -5.05 -1.83
N TYR A 115 3.33 -4.82 -0.79
CA TYR A 115 2.42 -3.67 -0.75
C TYR A 115 3.16 -2.34 -0.78
N LEU A 116 4.27 -2.26 -0.03
CA LEU A 116 5.17 -1.10 -0.07
C LEU A 116 5.79 -0.90 -1.45
N GLU A 117 6.35 -1.96 -2.04
CA GLU A 117 6.96 -1.92 -3.36
C GLU A 117 5.97 -1.44 -4.43
N LEU A 118 4.74 -1.97 -4.41
CA LEU A 118 3.68 -1.55 -5.33
C LEU A 118 3.30 -0.08 -5.13
N ALA A 119 3.18 0.39 -3.88
CA ALA A 119 2.87 1.79 -3.59
C ALA A 119 3.93 2.74 -4.14
N VAL A 120 5.22 2.42 -3.97
CA VAL A 120 6.33 3.24 -4.49
C VAL A 120 6.40 3.17 -6.01
N ALA A 121 6.34 1.97 -6.59
CA ALA A 121 6.47 1.74 -8.03
C ALA A 121 5.37 2.43 -8.84
N THR A 122 4.13 2.40 -8.34
CA THR A 122 2.98 2.99 -9.06
C THR A 122 2.89 4.50 -8.88
N THR A 123 3.24 5.05 -7.72
CA THR A 123 3.18 6.50 -7.45
C THR A 123 4.33 7.27 -8.11
N ASN A 124 5.48 6.63 -8.29
CA ASN A 124 6.69 7.21 -8.86
C ASN A 124 7.08 6.51 -10.17
N ARG A 125 6.09 6.13 -10.99
CA ARG A 125 6.32 5.25 -12.15
C ARG A 125 7.31 5.81 -13.17
N ARG A 126 7.44 7.14 -13.25
CA ARG A 126 8.44 7.83 -14.09
C ARG A 126 9.87 7.81 -13.52
N ARG A 127 10.04 7.43 -12.25
CA ARG A 127 11.30 7.36 -11.50
C ARG A 127 11.59 5.91 -11.04
N ILE A 128 11.08 4.93 -11.78
CA ILE A 128 11.24 3.49 -11.46
C ILE A 128 12.66 2.97 -11.73
N GLU A 129 13.47 3.70 -12.50
CA GLU A 129 14.84 3.32 -12.88
C GLU A 129 15.72 3.02 -11.65
N HIS A 130 15.41 3.62 -10.50
CA HIS A 130 16.12 3.41 -9.23
C HIS A 130 15.68 2.15 -8.46
N GLY A 131 14.67 1.42 -8.96
CA GLY A 131 14.14 0.20 -8.36
C GLY A 131 13.47 0.40 -6.99
N VAL A 132 12.98 -0.70 -6.40
CA VAL A 132 12.33 -0.75 -5.08
C VAL A 132 13.06 -1.64 -4.06
N GLY A 133 14.18 -2.26 -4.44
CA GLY A 133 14.91 -3.19 -3.56
C GLY A 133 15.66 -2.54 -2.38
N GLY A 134 15.79 -1.20 -2.38
CA GLY A 134 16.47 -0.45 -1.31
C GLY A 134 15.55 -0.01 -0.17
N LEU A 135 14.24 -0.22 -0.30
CA LEU A 135 13.25 0.24 0.69
C LEU A 135 13.41 -0.52 2.01
N LYS A 136 13.33 0.19 3.14
CA LYS A 136 13.48 -0.43 4.48
C LYS A 136 12.27 -0.13 5.36
N ILE A 137 11.46 -1.15 5.65
CA ILE A 137 10.35 -1.03 6.59
C ILE A 137 10.87 -0.75 8.01
N ARG A 138 10.32 0.29 8.64
CA ARG A 138 10.63 0.70 10.02
C ARG A 138 9.55 0.25 10.99
N LYS A 139 8.29 0.61 10.71
CA LYS A 139 7.12 0.26 11.52
C LYS A 139 5.93 -0.01 10.62
N VAL A 140 5.05 -0.89 11.06
CA VAL A 140 3.78 -1.16 10.38
C VAL A 140 2.66 -1.12 11.40
N ALA A 141 1.65 -0.33 11.13
CA ALA A 141 0.38 -0.34 11.84
C ALA A 141 -0.74 -0.73 10.88
N MET A 142 -1.82 -1.27 11.43
CA MET A 142 -2.99 -1.61 10.64
C MET A 142 -4.29 -1.14 11.29
N GLU A 143 -5.26 -0.82 10.45
CA GLU A 143 -6.63 -0.48 10.83
C GLU A 143 -7.59 -1.39 10.05
N ILE A 144 -8.68 -1.78 10.69
CA ILE A 144 -9.79 -2.49 10.06
C ILE A 144 -10.97 -1.50 10.04
N PRO A 145 -11.27 -0.86 8.89
CA PRO A 145 -12.26 0.23 8.83
C PRO A 145 -13.71 -0.24 8.96
N ARG A 146 -13.98 -1.54 8.78
CA ARG A 146 -15.30 -2.15 8.95
C ARG A 146 -15.18 -3.36 9.86
N ASP A 147 -15.87 -3.34 10.99
CA ASP A 147 -15.99 -4.51 11.85
C ASP A 147 -17.09 -5.43 11.29
N LEU A 148 -16.72 -6.24 10.29
CA LEU A 148 -17.59 -7.28 9.74
C LEU A 148 -17.42 -8.54 10.59
N GLU A 149 -18.04 -8.56 11.77
CA GLU A 149 -18.20 -9.78 12.57
C GLU A 149 -18.84 -10.91 11.74
N PRO A 150 -18.39 -12.18 11.81
CA PRO A 150 -17.24 -12.73 12.53
C PRO A 150 -16.04 -13.12 11.63
N PHE A 151 -16.00 -12.70 10.36
CA PHE A 151 -15.06 -13.27 9.40
C PHE A 151 -13.78 -12.43 9.25
N HIS A 152 -12.67 -13.03 9.67
CA HIS A 152 -11.27 -12.60 9.49
C HIS A 152 -10.87 -11.30 10.21
N LYS A 153 -10.28 -11.43 11.40
CA LYS A 153 -9.67 -10.34 12.17
C LYS A 153 -8.15 -10.29 11.97
N GLY A 154 -7.55 -9.15 12.29
CA GLY A 154 -6.09 -8.97 12.19
C GLY A 154 -5.58 -9.07 10.75
N LEU A 155 -4.47 -9.78 10.55
CA LEU A 155 -3.77 -9.83 9.26
C LEU A 155 -4.54 -10.54 8.14
N ASP A 156 -5.57 -11.32 8.49
CA ASP A 156 -6.43 -12.01 7.53
C ASP A 156 -7.63 -11.16 7.09
N ALA A 157 -7.83 -9.98 7.69
CA ALA A 157 -9.01 -9.14 7.45
C ALA A 157 -9.20 -8.75 5.97
N TYR A 158 -10.39 -8.95 5.44
CA TYR A 158 -10.64 -8.70 4.02
C TYR A 158 -10.57 -7.24 3.62
N ASP A 159 -11.04 -6.32 4.47
CA ASP A 159 -10.87 -4.87 4.33
C ASP A 159 -9.92 -4.39 5.43
N ALA A 160 -8.71 -3.99 5.06
CA ALA A 160 -7.69 -3.55 6.00
C ALA A 160 -6.82 -2.44 5.38
N ILE A 161 -6.47 -1.45 6.21
CA ILE A 161 -5.53 -0.38 5.87
C ILE A 161 -4.21 -0.65 6.58
N PHE A 162 -3.11 -0.58 5.83
CA PHE A 162 -1.75 -0.74 6.32
C PHE A 162 -1.03 0.60 6.22
N TYR A 163 -0.48 1.03 7.34
CA TYR A 163 0.39 2.19 7.48
C TYR A 163 1.81 1.70 7.61
N ILE A 164 2.60 1.84 6.55
CA ILE A 164 3.95 1.30 6.46
C ILE A 164 4.91 2.48 6.50
N ARG A 165 5.57 2.71 7.63
CA ARG A 165 6.67 3.67 7.71
C ARG A 165 7.94 3.01 7.21
N TYR A 166 8.63 3.65 6.28
CA TYR A 166 9.81 3.11 5.63
C TYR A 166 10.83 4.20 5.32
N THR A 167 12.08 3.78 5.12
CA THR A 167 13.12 4.66 4.56
C THR A 167 13.26 4.37 3.06
N ASP A 168 13.21 5.43 2.26
CA ASP A 168 13.56 5.41 0.83
C ASP A 168 14.95 6.02 0.62
N PRO A 169 15.98 5.23 0.27
CA PRO A 169 17.32 5.76 0.01
C PRO A 169 17.42 6.52 -1.32
N CYS A 170 16.40 6.45 -2.19
CA CYS A 170 16.42 7.12 -3.48
C CYS A 170 16.13 8.62 -3.32
N LYS A 171 17.17 9.44 -3.38
CA LYS A 171 17.06 10.91 -3.36
C LYS A 171 16.18 11.47 -4.47
N ASP A 172 16.15 10.82 -5.63
CA ASP A 172 15.27 11.27 -6.72
C ASP A 172 13.78 11.09 -6.37
N ARG A 173 13.41 10.20 -5.44
CA ARG A 173 12.03 10.09 -4.93
C ARG A 173 11.82 10.83 -3.62
N ALA A 174 12.82 10.84 -2.75
CA ALA A 174 12.75 11.45 -1.42
C ALA A 174 13.16 12.95 -1.40
N GLY A 175 13.71 13.48 -2.48
CA GLY A 175 14.38 14.78 -2.42
C GLY A 175 15.54 14.75 -1.42
N ASP A 176 15.80 15.90 -0.79
CA ASP A 176 16.94 16.13 0.09
C ASP A 176 16.65 15.86 1.59
N ASP A 177 15.53 15.22 1.92
CA ASP A 177 15.22 14.85 3.32
C ASP A 177 15.84 13.50 3.73
N ASP A 178 15.56 13.07 4.96
CA ASP A 178 16.07 11.82 5.55
C ASP A 178 15.51 10.54 4.91
N GLY A 179 14.62 10.69 3.92
CA GLY A 179 13.96 9.59 3.24
C GLY A 179 12.92 8.88 4.09
N ASP A 180 12.47 9.47 5.22
CA ASP A 180 11.44 8.88 6.07
C ASP A 180 10.04 9.10 5.50
N ARG A 181 9.41 7.99 5.08
CA ARG A 181 8.19 7.98 4.29
C ARG A 181 7.11 7.15 4.93
N LEU A 182 5.88 7.43 4.53
CA LEU A 182 4.71 6.64 4.87
C LEU A 182 4.02 6.16 3.60
N ALA A 183 3.79 4.85 3.50
CA ALA A 183 2.85 4.28 2.54
C ALA A 183 1.53 3.95 3.25
N LEU A 184 0.42 4.38 2.66
CA LEU A 184 -0.92 4.02 3.08
C LEU A 184 -1.49 3.07 2.05
N VAL A 185 -1.80 1.85 2.45
CA VAL A 185 -2.26 0.80 1.54
C VAL A 185 -3.52 0.16 2.07
N ARG A 186 -4.62 0.26 1.32
CA ARG A 186 -5.86 -0.45 1.64
C ARG A 186 -6.00 -1.68 0.76
N ARG A 187 -6.19 -2.82 1.40
CA ARG A 187 -6.55 -4.11 0.80
C ARG A 187 -8.04 -4.33 0.96
N ILE A 188 -8.70 -4.77 -0.10
CA ILE A 188 -10.12 -5.16 -0.08
C ILE A 188 -10.29 -6.46 -0.86
N VAL A 189 -10.74 -7.51 -0.17
CA VAL A 189 -11.08 -8.81 -0.76
C VAL A 189 -12.60 -8.96 -0.75
N ASP A 190 -13.19 -9.06 -1.94
CA ASP A 190 -14.59 -9.43 -2.07
C ASP A 190 -14.68 -10.94 -2.23
N VAL A 191 -15.13 -11.63 -1.18
CA VAL A 191 -15.23 -13.10 -1.16
C VAL A 191 -16.28 -13.65 -2.13
N HIS A 192 -17.33 -12.88 -2.43
CA HIS A 192 -18.42 -13.35 -3.29
C HIS A 192 -17.96 -13.34 -4.76
N SER A 193 -17.26 -12.29 -5.17
CA SER A 193 -16.73 -12.16 -6.52
C SER A 193 -15.30 -12.69 -6.68
N GLY A 194 -14.60 -13.01 -5.58
CA GLY A 194 -13.18 -13.35 -5.61
C GLY A 194 -12.28 -12.21 -6.13
N ILE A 195 -12.81 -10.98 -6.21
CA ILE A 195 -12.06 -9.83 -6.70
C ILE A 195 -11.20 -9.29 -5.57
N PHE A 196 -9.90 -9.18 -5.83
CA PHE A 196 -8.93 -8.59 -4.92
C PHE A 196 -8.58 -7.17 -5.39
N ARG A 197 -8.66 -6.20 -4.49
CA ARG A 197 -8.39 -4.79 -4.77
C ARG A 197 -7.31 -4.31 -3.83
N ILE A 198 -6.38 -3.54 -4.36
CA ILE A 198 -5.37 -2.87 -3.56
C ILE A 198 -5.16 -1.47 -4.07
N VAL A 199 -5.22 -0.53 -3.13
CA VAL A 199 -5.19 0.88 -3.45
C VAL A 199 -4.36 1.62 -2.41
N GLY A 200 -3.76 2.75 -2.77
CA GLY A 200 -2.95 3.48 -1.80
C GLY A 200 -2.26 4.71 -2.34
N CYS A 201 -1.34 5.21 -1.54
CA CYS A 201 -0.50 6.36 -1.84
C CYS A 201 0.73 6.38 -0.94
N THR A 202 1.66 7.27 -1.25
CA THR A 202 2.85 7.55 -0.43
C THR A 202 2.89 9.02 -0.05
N GLN A 203 3.36 9.34 1.15
CA GLN A 203 3.62 10.72 1.60
C GLN A 203 4.91 10.79 2.43
N SER A 204 5.42 12.00 2.67
CA SER A 204 6.48 12.22 3.67
C SER A 204 5.94 11.89 5.06
N PHE A 205 6.74 11.30 5.95
CA PHE A 205 6.31 11.09 7.33
C PHE A 205 6.31 12.41 8.13
N GLN A 206 7.17 13.37 7.76
CA GLN A 206 7.26 14.68 8.41
C GLN A 206 5.96 15.47 8.31
N SER A 207 5.11 15.22 7.30
CA SER A 207 3.81 15.90 7.14
C SER A 207 2.75 15.49 8.17
N ILE A 208 3.05 14.53 9.04
CA ILE A 208 2.14 14.02 10.09
C ILE A 208 2.55 14.54 11.47
N THR A 209 3.80 15.00 11.61
CA THR A 209 4.29 15.56 12.88
C THR A 209 4.13 17.08 12.81
N PRO A 210 3.46 17.73 13.77
CA PRO A 210 3.47 19.19 13.83
C PRO A 210 4.92 19.69 13.85
N PRO A 211 5.26 20.77 13.12
CA PRO A 211 6.58 21.36 13.26
C PRO A 211 6.79 21.70 14.73
N ALA A 212 7.86 21.15 15.31
CA ALA A 212 8.21 21.45 16.70
C ALA A 212 8.23 22.98 16.84
N ALA A 213 7.46 23.51 17.79
CA ALA A 213 7.47 24.93 18.11
C ALA A 213 8.93 25.33 18.33
N SER A 214 9.44 26.20 17.45
CA SER A 214 10.75 26.80 17.62
C SER A 214 10.71 27.61 18.90
N ASN A 215 11.19 27.02 20.01
CA ASN A 215 11.45 27.76 21.24
C ASN A 215 12.67 28.67 21.00
N GLY A 216 12.43 29.76 20.27
CA GLY A 216 13.29 30.92 20.22
C GLY A 216 12.89 31.85 21.36
N THR A 217 13.36 31.54 22.56
CA THR A 217 13.29 32.44 23.71
C THR A 217 14.23 33.61 23.45
N ALA A 218 13.75 34.64 22.76
CA ALA A 218 14.37 35.96 22.78
C ALA A 218 13.68 36.78 23.87
N ALA A 219 14.07 36.53 25.12
CA ALA A 219 13.86 37.50 26.19
C ALA A 219 14.75 38.70 25.87
N MET A 220 14.20 39.72 25.23
CA MET A 220 14.86 41.01 25.13
C MET A 220 14.62 41.72 26.47
N GLU A 221 15.69 41.80 27.25
CA GLU A 221 15.73 42.47 28.55
C GLU A 221 15.26 43.92 28.40
N MET A 222 14.39 44.29 29.35
CA MET A 222 13.85 45.61 29.54
C MET A 222 14.90 46.43 30.32
N GLU A 223 15.77 47.18 29.62
CA GLU A 223 16.53 48.23 30.29
C GLU A 223 15.60 49.41 30.59
N ALA A 224 15.15 49.47 31.84
CA ALA A 224 14.68 50.70 32.45
C ALA A 224 15.90 51.52 32.87
N SER A 225 16.05 52.72 32.29
CA SER A 225 16.97 53.74 32.80
C SER A 225 16.14 54.86 33.46
N PRO A 226 16.39 55.23 34.72
CA PRO A 226 15.77 56.39 35.33
C PRO A 226 16.65 57.65 35.24
N GLN A 227 16.01 58.69 34.71
CA GLN A 227 16.04 60.12 35.08
C GLN A 227 17.31 60.98 34.97
N ASP A 228 17.01 62.25 34.63
CA ASP A 228 17.83 63.47 34.68
C ASP A 228 18.61 63.67 36.00
#